data_AF-A0A3D2W8K6-F1
#
_entry.id   AF-A0A3D2W8K6-F1
#
_cell.length_a   1.000
_cell.length_b   1.000
_cell.length_c   1.000
_cell.angle_alpha   90.00
_cell.angle_beta   90.00
_cell.angle_gamma   90.00
#
_symmetry.space_group_name_H-M   'P 1'
#
loop_
_entity.id
_entity.type
_entity.pdbx_description
1 polymer ?
#
loop_
_entity_poly.entity_id
_entity_poly.type
_entity_poly.pdbx_seq_one_letter_code
_entity_poly.pdbx_strand_id
1 'polypeptide(L)'
;MEYTLALYEKAIPSGMTFEEMFRITKECGFDRFEISIDETDARLSRLDMTPEEQSALGALARRMGTPIRTMCLSGHRKYPFGSHDAETRRRSMEIMYKAVDFCVNAGISIIQLAGYDVY
;
A
#
# COMPACT_ATOMS: atom_id res chain seq x y z
N MET A 1 -23.78 -1.58 -13.79
CA MET A 1 -22.79 -1.46 -12.71
C MET A 1 -21.74 -2.51 -12.99
N GLU A 2 -20.53 -2.11 -13.38
CA GLU A 2 -19.43 -3.06 -13.62
C GLU A 2 -18.72 -3.31 -12.29
N TYR A 3 -18.65 -4.58 -11.89
CA TYR A 3 -17.85 -5.00 -10.74
C TYR A 3 -16.39 -5.01 -11.14
N THR A 4 -15.52 -4.72 -10.18
CA THR A 4 -14.07 -4.62 -10.39
C THR A 4 -13.33 -5.48 -9.38
N LEU A 5 -12.36 -6.25 -9.85
CA LEU A 5 -11.56 -7.19 -9.10
C LEU A 5 -10.15 -6.65 -8.90
N ALA A 6 -9.63 -6.76 -7.68
CA ALA A 6 -8.27 -6.38 -7.35
C ALA A 6 -7.41 -7.60 -7.09
N LEU A 7 -6.17 -7.60 -7.62
CA LEU A 7 -5.15 -8.55 -7.19
C LEU A 7 -4.42 -7.97 -5.98
N TYR A 8 -4.40 -8.71 -4.88
CA TYR A 8 -3.60 -8.35 -3.72
C TYR A 8 -2.11 -8.63 -3.97
N GLU A 9 -1.24 -7.65 -3.68
CA GLU A 9 0.20 -7.76 -3.93
C GLU A 9 0.81 -9.08 -3.45
N LYS A 10 0.44 -9.56 -2.26
CA LYS A 10 1.05 -10.76 -1.66
C LYS A 10 0.60 -12.07 -2.29
N ALA A 11 -0.32 -12.04 -3.25
CA ALA A 11 -0.60 -13.19 -4.11
C ALA A 11 0.44 -13.34 -5.24
N ILE A 12 1.28 -12.34 -5.46
CA ILE A 12 2.38 -12.36 -6.44
C ILE A 12 3.68 -12.76 -5.71
N PRO A 13 4.57 -13.58 -6.33
CA PRO A 13 5.86 -13.91 -5.74
C PRO A 13 6.70 -12.66 -5.42
N SER A 14 7.47 -12.74 -4.34
CA SER A 14 8.38 -11.66 -3.91
C SER A 14 9.53 -11.44 -4.91
N GLY A 15 10.11 -10.23 -4.88
CA GLY A 15 11.29 -9.88 -5.68
C GLY A 15 11.01 -9.29 -7.06
N MET A 16 9.73 -9.12 -7.40
CA MET A 16 9.31 -8.48 -8.65
C MET A 16 9.29 -6.95 -8.53
N THR A 17 9.58 -6.30 -9.65
CA THR A 17 9.36 -4.86 -9.84
C THR A 17 7.86 -4.54 -9.89
N PHE A 18 7.50 -3.28 -9.65
CA PHE A 18 6.10 -2.84 -9.79
C PHE A 18 5.56 -3.04 -11.21
N GLU A 19 6.39 -2.83 -12.24
CA GLU A 19 6.00 -3.06 -13.63
C GLU A 19 5.65 -4.53 -13.89
N GLU A 20 6.46 -5.47 -13.40
CA GLU A 20 6.16 -6.91 -13.47
C GLU A 20 4.85 -7.24 -12.75
N MET A 21 4.66 -6.72 -11.53
CA MET A 21 3.44 -6.95 -10.75
C MET A 21 2.19 -6.42 -11.45
N PHE A 22 2.25 -5.22 -12.05
CA PHE A 22 1.15 -4.63 -12.80
C PHE A 22 0.82 -5.40 -14.07
N ARG A 23 1.85 -5.91 -14.78
CA ARG A 23 1.68 -6.78 -15.94
C ARG A 23 1.00 -8.09 -15.56
N ILE A 24 1.47 -8.76 -14.50
CA ILE A 24 0.84 -9.99 -13.98
C ILE A 24 -0.63 -9.73 -13.61
N THR A 25 -0.90 -8.63 -12.91
CA THR A 25 -2.27 -8.24 -12.54
C THR A 25 -3.19 -8.18 -13.76
N LYS A 26 -2.70 -7.56 -14.85
CA LYS A 26 -3.45 -7.44 -16.10
C LYS A 26 -3.59 -8.77 -16.84
N GLU A 27 -2.52 -9.54 -16.95
CA GLU A 27 -2.50 -10.85 -17.62
C GLU A 27 -3.41 -11.86 -16.91
N CYS A 28 -3.55 -11.75 -15.58
CA CYS A 28 -4.49 -12.55 -14.80
C CYS A 28 -5.95 -12.05 -14.85
N GLY A 29 -6.24 -10.95 -15.58
CA GLY A 29 -7.59 -10.44 -15.76
C GLY A 29 -8.15 -9.63 -14.59
N PHE A 30 -7.31 -9.10 -13.70
CA PHE A 30 -7.75 -8.19 -12.65
C PHE A 30 -7.76 -6.73 -13.13
N ASP A 31 -8.73 -5.96 -12.66
CA ASP A 31 -8.95 -4.56 -13.06
C ASP A 31 -8.01 -3.58 -12.36
N ARG A 32 -7.50 -3.97 -11.19
CA ARG A 32 -6.70 -3.09 -10.33
C ARG A 32 -5.75 -3.87 -9.42
N PHE A 33 -4.81 -3.15 -8.86
CA PHE A 33 -3.83 -3.67 -7.90
C PHE A 33 -4.11 -3.12 -6.50
N GLU A 34 -3.95 -3.95 -5.48
CA GLU A 34 -3.94 -3.53 -4.08
C GLU A 34 -2.51 -3.64 -3.52
N ILE A 35 -1.94 -2.48 -3.15
CA ILE A 35 -0.58 -2.40 -2.61
C ILE A 35 -0.57 -2.75 -1.12
N SER A 36 0.47 -3.45 -0.67
CA SER A 36 0.68 -3.78 0.74
C SER A 36 1.73 -2.87 1.36
N ILE A 37 1.42 -2.28 2.51
CA ILE A 37 2.39 -1.68 3.44
C ILE A 37 2.27 -2.49 4.73
N ASP A 38 3.07 -3.56 4.83
CA ASP A 38 2.99 -4.52 5.94
C ASP A 38 4.08 -4.28 7.00
N GLU A 39 4.36 -5.28 7.83
CA GLU A 39 5.27 -5.16 8.98
C GLU A 39 6.76 -5.29 8.59
N THR A 40 7.04 -5.60 7.32
CA THR A 40 8.39 -5.80 6.80
C THR A 40 9.05 -4.47 6.42
N ASP A 41 10.35 -4.34 6.70
CA ASP A 41 11.10 -3.12 6.39
C ASP A 41 11.06 -2.78 4.90
N ALA A 42 11.07 -3.81 4.02
CA ALA A 42 11.02 -3.64 2.58
C ALA A 42 9.71 -3.02 2.07
N ARG A 43 8.57 -3.25 2.74
CA ARG A 43 7.29 -2.62 2.36
C ARG A 43 7.03 -1.33 3.11
N LEU A 44 7.46 -1.21 4.37
CA LEU A 44 7.38 0.04 5.13
C LEU A 44 8.22 1.15 4.50
N SER A 45 9.41 0.83 3.99
CA SER A 45 10.29 1.82 3.37
C SER A 45 9.71 2.50 2.12
N ARG A 46 8.65 1.95 1.53
CA ARG A 46 7.92 2.61 0.43
C ARG A 46 7.30 3.94 0.87
N LEU A 47 6.98 4.07 2.16
CA LEU A 47 6.50 5.32 2.74
C LEU A 47 7.58 6.41 2.81
N ASP A 48 8.84 6.04 2.61
CA ASP A 48 9.98 6.95 2.58
C ASP A 48 10.41 7.34 1.15
N MET A 49 9.71 6.83 0.12
CA MET A 49 9.87 7.30 -1.27
C MET A 49 9.59 8.79 -1.38
N THR A 50 10.26 9.47 -2.31
CA THR A 50 9.98 10.88 -2.56
C THR A 50 8.58 11.08 -3.16
N PRO A 51 7.96 12.27 -3.04
CA PRO A 51 6.68 12.55 -3.68
C PRO A 51 6.67 12.26 -5.19
N GLU A 52 7.79 12.48 -5.87
CA GLU A 52 7.95 12.21 -7.31
C GLU A 52 7.94 10.70 -7.60
N GLU A 53 8.63 9.90 -6.79
CA GLU A 53 8.63 8.44 -6.90
C GLU A 53 7.23 7.85 -6.67
N GLN A 54 6.52 8.36 -5.64
CA GLN A 54 5.14 7.97 -5.34
C GLN A 54 4.19 8.32 -6.49
N SER A 55 4.33 9.54 -7.03
CA SER A 55 3.56 10.01 -8.19
C SER A 55 3.85 9.18 -9.43
N ALA A 56 5.11 8.85 -9.68
CA ALA A 56 5.56 8.04 -10.80
C ALA A 56 5.01 6.61 -10.72
N LEU A 57 4.97 6.01 -9.53
CA LEU A 57 4.37 4.70 -9.30
C LEU A 57 2.87 4.69 -9.64
N GLY A 58 2.13 5.68 -9.12
CA GLY A 58 0.71 5.82 -9.43
C GLY A 58 0.45 6.04 -10.93
N ALA A 59 1.28 6.85 -11.59
CA ALA A 59 1.20 7.07 -13.03
C ALA A 59 1.52 5.80 -13.83
N LEU A 60 2.51 5.02 -13.42
CA LEU A 60 2.86 3.74 -14.04
C LEU A 60 1.68 2.77 -13.98
N ALA A 61 1.10 2.56 -12.79
CA ALA A 61 -0.05 1.67 -12.61
C ALA A 61 -1.23 2.05 -13.54
N ARG A 62 -1.53 3.36 -13.63
CA ARG A 62 -2.56 3.88 -14.55
C ARG A 62 -2.22 3.61 -16.02
N ARG A 63 -0.98 3.88 -16.45
CA ARG A 63 -0.55 3.62 -17.85
C ARG A 63 -0.62 2.15 -18.22
N MET A 64 -0.34 1.25 -17.27
CA MET A 64 -0.41 -0.19 -17.50
C MET A 64 -1.84 -0.73 -17.50
N GLY A 65 -2.80 0.04 -17.00
CA GLY A 65 -4.22 -0.33 -16.96
C GLY A 65 -4.60 -1.13 -15.71
N THR A 66 -3.79 -1.08 -14.66
CA THR A 66 -4.04 -1.75 -13.37
C THR A 66 -3.83 -0.76 -12.23
N PRO A 67 -4.66 0.32 -12.16
CA PRO A 67 -4.48 1.39 -11.19
C PRO A 67 -4.48 0.86 -9.75
N ILE A 68 -3.69 1.50 -8.88
CA ILE A 68 -3.77 1.24 -7.44
C ILE A 68 -4.93 2.06 -6.86
N ARG A 69 -5.90 1.39 -6.24
CA ARG A 69 -7.07 2.06 -5.62
C ARG A 69 -7.12 1.91 -4.11
N THR A 70 -6.53 0.84 -3.60
CA THR A 70 -6.50 0.48 -2.18
C THR A 70 -5.07 0.22 -1.74
N MET A 71 -4.74 0.74 -0.55
CA MET A 71 -3.56 0.37 0.20
C MET A 71 -3.99 -0.44 1.43
N CYS A 72 -3.44 -1.64 1.60
CA CYS A 72 -3.54 -2.40 2.84
C CYS A 72 -2.43 -1.97 3.80
N LEU A 73 -2.77 -1.23 4.86
CA LEU A 73 -1.82 -0.69 5.84
C LEU A 73 -1.71 -1.61 7.07
N SER A 74 -1.24 -2.84 6.84
CA SER A 74 -1.11 -3.85 7.90
C SER A 74 0.11 -3.66 8.81
N GLY A 75 1.01 -2.73 8.49
CA GLY A 75 2.12 -2.34 9.37
C GLY A 75 1.69 -1.88 10.77
N HIS A 76 0.44 -1.43 10.94
CA HIS A 76 -0.15 -1.13 12.25
C HIS A 76 -0.38 -2.37 13.13
N ARG A 77 -0.18 -3.60 12.65
CA ARG A 77 -0.08 -4.77 13.54
C ARG A 77 1.16 -4.71 14.43
N LYS A 78 2.31 -4.37 13.84
CA LYS A 78 3.59 -4.19 14.56
C LYS A 78 3.63 -2.86 15.32
N TYR A 79 2.98 -1.82 14.78
CA TYR A 79 2.93 -0.48 15.36
C TYR A 79 1.47 -0.04 15.62
N PRO A 80 0.77 -0.63 16.60
CA PRO A 80 -0.65 -0.34 16.83
C PRO A 80 -0.87 1.04 17.46
N PHE A 81 -2.01 1.65 17.13
CA PHE A 81 -2.40 2.97 17.66
C PHE A 81 -2.57 2.96 19.19
N GLY A 82 -3.08 1.86 19.74
CA GLY A 82 -3.34 1.69 21.17
C GLY A 82 -2.16 1.22 22.01
N SER A 83 -0.94 1.13 21.46
CA SER A 83 0.23 0.61 22.20
C SER A 83 0.41 1.33 23.54
N HIS A 84 0.73 0.61 24.62
CA HIS A 84 1.11 1.25 25.89
C HIS A 84 2.46 1.97 25.80
N ASP A 85 3.34 1.53 24.89
CA ASP A 85 4.61 2.17 24.62
C ASP A 85 4.43 3.45 23.78
N ALA A 86 4.93 4.57 24.31
CA ALA A 86 4.77 5.87 23.68
C ALA A 86 5.51 5.98 22.34
N GLU A 87 6.68 5.34 22.22
CA GLU A 87 7.48 5.37 21.01
C GLU A 87 6.80 4.59 19.87
N THR A 88 6.21 3.43 20.20
CA THR A 88 5.38 2.66 19.28
C THR A 88 4.17 3.46 18.78
N ARG A 89 3.45 4.18 19.65
CA ARG A 89 2.35 5.06 19.23
C ARG A 89 2.84 6.20 18.33
N ARG A 90 3.98 6.82 18.66
CA ARG A 90 4.59 7.87 17.84
C ARG A 90 4.90 7.35 16.44
N ARG A 91 5.50 6.16 16.35
CA ARG A 91 5.80 5.49 15.07
C ARG A 91 4.52 5.11 14.31
N SER A 92 3.49 4.65 15.00
CA SER A 92 2.17 4.33 14.41
C SER A 92 1.56 5.54 13.69
N MET A 93 1.60 6.70 14.34
CA MET A 93 1.12 7.96 13.75
C MET A 93 1.99 8.44 12.60
N GLU A 94 3.32 8.30 12.70
CA GLU A 94 4.24 8.61 11.59
C GLU A 94 3.91 7.77 10.34
N ILE A 95 3.69 6.47 10.51
CA ILE A 95 3.28 5.56 9.43
C ILE A 95 1.95 6.03 8.82
N MET A 96 0.98 6.41 9.65
CA MET A 96 -0.32 6.88 9.17
C MET A 96 -0.20 8.16 8.33
N TYR A 97 0.56 9.16 8.80
CA TYR A 97 0.75 10.41 8.06
C TYR A 97 1.43 10.16 6.71
N LYS A 98 2.52 9.39 6.70
CA LYS A 98 3.20 9.03 5.44
C LYS A 98 2.32 8.22 4.50
N ALA A 99 1.47 7.34 5.03
CA ALA A 99 0.52 6.58 4.21
C ALA A 99 -0.55 7.47 3.56
N VAL A 100 -1.01 8.51 4.25
CA VAL A 100 -1.92 9.53 3.67
C VAL A 100 -1.21 10.26 2.53
N ASP A 101 0.00 10.78 2.77
CA ASP A 101 0.78 11.49 1.75
C ASP A 101 1.07 10.60 0.54
N PHE A 102 1.48 9.35 0.77
CA PHE A 102 1.67 8.36 -0.28
C PHE A 102 0.41 8.16 -1.11
N CYS A 103 -0.75 8.01 -0.46
CA CYS A 103 -2.02 7.79 -1.16
C CYS A 103 -2.42 9.02 -1.99
N VAL A 104 -2.20 10.23 -1.48
CA VAL A 104 -2.45 11.48 -2.21
C VAL A 104 -1.56 11.53 -3.46
N ASN A 105 -0.25 11.35 -3.31
CA ASN A 105 0.71 11.44 -4.41
C ASN A 105 0.50 10.34 -5.47
N ALA A 106 0.26 9.10 -5.04
CA ALA A 106 0.02 7.98 -5.95
C ALA A 106 -1.40 8.00 -6.58
N GLY A 107 -2.36 8.73 -5.99
CA GLY A 107 -3.76 8.76 -6.42
C GLY A 107 -4.56 7.52 -5.97
N ILE A 108 -4.28 7.03 -4.76
CA ILE A 108 -4.95 5.90 -4.09
C ILE A 108 -6.09 6.47 -3.24
N SER A 109 -7.29 5.89 -3.35
CA SER A 109 -8.50 6.45 -2.73
C SER A 109 -8.84 5.84 -1.37
N ILE A 110 -8.34 4.63 -1.07
CA ILE A 110 -8.72 3.88 0.12
C ILE A 110 -7.47 3.40 0.85
N ILE A 111 -7.37 3.74 2.12
CA ILE A 111 -6.46 3.09 3.06
C ILE A 111 -7.29 2.11 3.89
N GLN A 112 -7.01 0.82 3.73
CA GLN A 112 -7.56 -0.22 4.59
C GLN A 112 -6.75 -0.26 5.88
N LEU A 113 -7.35 0.22 6.96
CA LEU A 113 -6.76 0.22 8.29
C LEU A 113 -6.81 -1.16 8.94
N ALA A 114 -5.77 -1.48 9.70
CA ALA A 114 -5.77 -2.62 10.59
C ALA A 114 -6.32 -2.21 11.96
N GLY A 115 -7.49 -2.70 12.32
CA GLY A 115 -8.18 -2.35 13.58
C GLY A 115 -7.63 -3.05 14.83
N TYR A 116 -6.31 -3.05 15.02
CA TYR A 116 -5.68 -3.60 16.22
C TYR A 116 -5.58 -2.50 17.29
N ASP A 117 -6.41 -2.59 18.33
CA ASP A 117 -6.49 -1.59 19.41
C ASP A 117 -5.61 -1.94 20.62
N VAL A 118 -4.91 -3.09 20.56
CA VAL A 118 -4.10 -3.70 21.65
C VAL A 118 -4.97 -4.49 22.64
N TYR A 119 -4.47 -5.68 23.02
CA TYR A 119 -5.00 -6.51 24.10
C TYR A 119 -4.15 -6.31 25.37
#